data_AF-A0A645CZY6-F1
#
_entry.id   AF-A0A645CZY6-F1
#
_cell.length_a   1.000
_cell.length_b   1.000
_cell.length_c   1.000
_cell.angle_alpha   90.00
_cell.angle_beta   90.00
_cell.angle_gamma   90.00
#
_symmetry.space_group_name_H-M   'P 1'
#
loop_
_entity.id
_entity.type
_entity.pdbx_description
1 polymer ?
#
loop_
_entity_poly.entity_id
_entity_poly.type
_entity_poly.pdbx_seq_one_letter_code
_entity_poly.pdbx_strand_id
1 'polypeptide(L)' 'MTVNGGLPQRFTGTHSLGDPAWLLVDWLQHVAREYGSVPAGTVVTTGTWCGCMPLQAGDRFEMEFDGLGGLGWQF' A
#
# COMPACT_ATOMS: atom_id res chain seq x y z
N MET A 1 -6.20 10.25 5.31
CA MET A 1 -7.12 9.29 4.67
C MET A 1 -8.54 9.54 5.17
N THR A 2 -9.53 9.52 4.29
CA THR A 2 -10.96 9.74 4.59
C THR A 2 -11.82 8.71 3.86
N VAL A 3 -12.98 8.41 4.42
CA VAL A 3 -14.06 7.67 3.77
C VAL A 3 -15.31 8.53 3.82
N ASN A 4 -15.95 8.77 2.68
CA ASN A 4 -17.16 9.60 2.51
C ASN A 4 -17.03 11.01 3.13
N GLY A 5 -15.84 11.62 3.03
CA GLY A 5 -15.57 12.93 3.63
C GLY A 5 -15.61 12.96 5.17
N GLY A 6 -15.60 11.79 5.81
CA GLY A 6 -15.58 11.66 7.27
C GLY A 6 -14.27 12.14 7.90
N LEU A 7 -14.14 11.93 9.21
CA LEU A 7 -12.98 12.39 9.97
C LEU A 7 -11.67 11.80 9.41
N PRO A 8 -10.65 12.63 9.11
CA PRO A 8 -9.39 12.13 8.59
C PRO A 8 -8.67 11.23 9.59
N GLN A 9 -8.28 10.05 9.12
CA GLN A 9 -7.39 9.13 9.82
C GLN A 9 -5.95 9.33 9.31
N ARG A 10 -4.99 9.25 10.24
CA ARG A 10 -3.55 9.39 9.98
C ARG A 10 -2.82 8.14 10.42
N PHE A 11 -1.94 7.65 9.55
CA PHE A 11 -1.14 6.45 9.77
C PHE A 11 0.32 6.80 9.52
N THR A 12 1.12 6.87 10.58
CA THR A 12 2.53 7.26 10.51
C THR A 12 3.33 6.29 11.37
N GLY A 13 4.38 5.69 10.80
CA GLY A 13 5.18 4.66 11.48
C GLY A 13 4.44 3.34 11.70
N THR A 14 3.29 3.14 11.06
CA THR A 14 2.43 1.96 11.21
C THR A 14 2.57 0.96 10.06
N HIS A 15 3.56 1.13 9.18
CA HIS A 15 3.86 0.12 8.17
C HIS A 15 4.20 -1.19 8.87
N SER A 16 3.62 -2.31 8.40
CA SER A 16 3.75 -3.61 9.06
C SER A 16 5.20 -4.09 9.26
N LEU A 17 6.13 -3.56 8.47
CA LEU A 17 7.56 -3.87 8.53
C LEU A 17 8.44 -2.64 8.86
N GLY A 18 7.83 -1.55 9.33
CA GLY A 18 8.52 -0.29 9.63
C GLY A 18 8.90 0.51 8.38
N ASP A 19 9.65 -0.08 7.45
CA ASP A 19 10.05 0.49 6.17
C ASP A 19 9.41 -0.32 5.01
N PRO A 20 8.74 0.32 4.02
CA PRO A 20 8.18 -0.38 2.87
C PRO A 20 9.22 -1.07 1.98
N ALA A 21 10.46 -0.58 1.93
CA ALA A 21 11.52 -1.22 1.14
C ALA A 21 12.15 -2.43 1.86
N TRP A 22 11.89 -2.61 3.16
CA TRP A 22 12.58 -3.60 4.01
C TRP A 22 12.55 -5.02 3.42
N LEU A 23 11.40 -5.46 2.91
CA LEU A 23 11.21 -6.83 2.42
C LEU A 23 11.73 -7.08 1.01
N LEU A 24 12.08 -6.03 0.25
CA LEU A 24 12.27 -6.14 -1.20
C LEU A 24 13.42 -7.08 -1.58
N VAL A 25 14.51 -7.06 -0.82
CA VAL A 25 15.68 -7.91 -1.09
C VAL A 25 15.32 -9.38 -0.88
N ASP A 26 14.73 -9.72 0.27
CA ASP A 26 14.35 -11.10 0.60
C ASP A 26 13.27 -11.63 -0.35
N TRP A 27 12.30 -10.79 -0.71
CA TRP A 27 11.28 -11.11 -1.72
C TRP A 27 11.91 -11.37 -3.08
N LEU A 28 12.82 -10.52 -3.55
CA LEU A 28 13.46 -10.68 -4.85
C LEU A 28 14.29 -11.97 -4.90
N GLN A 29 15.05 -12.26 -3.85
CA GLN A 29 15.82 -13.50 -3.75
C GLN A 29 14.91 -14.73 -3.79
N HIS A 30 13.79 -14.69 -3.07
CA HIS A 30 12.81 -15.77 -3.07
C HIS A 30 12.22 -15.97 -4.47
N VAL A 31 11.68 -14.93 -5.09
CA VAL A 31 11.03 -15.03 -6.40
C VAL A 31 12.03 -15.41 -7.50
N ALA A 32 13.24 -14.85 -7.50
CA ALA A 32 14.27 -15.23 -8.46
C ALA A 32 14.70 -16.70 -8.29
N ARG A 33 14.74 -17.22 -7.06
CA ARG A 33 15.06 -18.63 -6.81
C ARG A 33 13.96 -19.57 -7.31
N GLU A 34 12.70 -19.26 -7.03
CA GLU A 34 11.57 -20.14 -7.37
C GLU A 34 11.17 -20.03 -8.86
N TYR A 35 11.30 -18.85 -9.46
CA TYR A 35 10.78 -18.54 -10.81
C TYR A 35 11.86 -18.08 -11.81
N GLY A 36 13.13 -18.07 -11.40
CA GLY A 36 14.30 -17.77 -12.24
C GLY A 36 14.60 -16.28 -12.40
N SER A 37 13.59 -15.42 -12.56
CA SER A 37 13.77 -13.96 -12.64
C SER A 37 12.49 -13.18 -12.35
N VAL A 38 12.62 -11.87 -12.16
CA VAL A 38 11.48 -10.92 -12.07
C VAL A 38 11.43 -10.08 -13.35
N PRO A 39 10.34 -10.13 -14.13
CA PRO A 39 10.20 -9.31 -15.33
C PRO A 39 10.30 -7.81 -15.04
N ALA A 40 10.92 -7.06 -15.95
CA ALA A 40 10.91 -5.61 -15.89
C ALA A 40 9.46 -5.07 -15.97
N GLY A 41 9.17 -4.03 -15.18
CA GLY A 41 7.81 -3.48 -15.06
C GLY A 41 6.93 -4.19 -14.03
N THR A 42 7.43 -5.20 -13.31
CA THR A 42 6.72 -5.80 -12.19
C THR A 42 6.45 -4.74 -11.11
N VAL A 43 5.19 -4.64 -10.67
CA VAL A 43 4.77 -3.78 -9.55
C VAL A 43 4.71 -4.63 -8.28
N VAL A 44 5.35 -4.16 -7.22
CA VAL A 44 5.38 -4.84 -5.91
C VAL A 44 4.62 -4.00 -4.90
N THR A 45 3.58 -4.56 -4.29
CA THR A 45 2.91 -3.98 -3.13
C THR A 45 3.66 -4.40 -1.87
N THR A 46 4.21 -3.44 -1.14
CA THR A 46 5.15 -3.71 -0.02
C THR A 46 4.49 -3.85 1.35
N GLY A 47 3.18 -3.72 1.42
CA GLY A 47 2.44 -3.78 2.68
C GLY A 47 1.46 -2.63 2.83
N THR A 48 0.88 -2.52 4.03
CA THR A 48 -0.14 -1.53 4.38
C THR A 48 0.28 -0.75 5.61
N TRP A 49 -0.13 0.51 5.67
CA TRP A 49 -0.04 1.36 6.87
C TRP A 49 -1.30 1.32 7.73
N CYS A 50 -2.44 0.92 7.18
CA CYS A 50 -3.76 1.05 7.81
C CYS A 50 -4.50 -0.28 7.97
N GLY A 51 -3.90 -1.39 7.55
CA GLY A 51 -4.57 -2.70 7.50
C GLY A 51 -5.53 -2.80 6.31
N CYS A 52 -6.52 -3.68 6.44
CA CYS A 52 -7.64 -3.81 5.50
C CYS A 52 -8.84 -3.06 6.07
N MET A 53 -9.35 -2.07 5.32
CA MET A 53 -10.50 -1.30 5.77
C MET A 53 -11.79 -1.84 5.17
N PRO A 54 -12.86 -1.95 5.97
CA PRO A 54 -14.17 -2.28 5.44
C PRO A 54 -14.72 -1.10 4.64
N LEU A 55 -15.00 -1.31 3.36
CA LEU A 55 -15.69 -0.37 2.48
C LEU A 55 -16.92 -1.05 1.88
N GLN A 56 -17.95 -0.26 1.61
CA GLN A 56 -19.21 -0.68 0.99
C GLN A 56 -19.30 -0.14 -0.45
N ALA A 57 -20.15 -0.76 -1.27
CA ALA A 57 -20.45 -0.23 -2.60
C ALA A 57 -21.03 1.19 -2.47
N GLY A 58 -20.54 2.11 -3.29
CA GLY A 58 -20.85 3.54 -3.24
C GLY A 58 -19.88 4.37 -2.40
N ASP A 59 -19.07 3.76 -1.52
CA ASP A 59 -18.12 4.50 -0.68
C ASP A 59 -17.04 5.17 -1.52
N ARG A 60 -16.75 6.43 -1.19
CA ARG A 60 -15.60 7.16 -1.71
C ARG A 60 -14.48 7.18 -0.68
N PHE A 61 -13.34 6.62 -1.05
CA PHE A 61 -12.11 6.63 -0.29
C PHE A 61 -11.14 7.66 -0.87
N GLU A 62 -10.45 8.40 -0.01
CA GLU A 62 -9.38 9.30 -0.39
C GLU A 62 -8.19 9.16 0.57
N MET A 63 -6.98 9.15 0.02
CA MET A 63 -5.75 9.09 0.78
C MET A 63 -4.68 9.97 0.17
N GLU A 64 -3.68 10.29 0.98
CA GLU A 64 -2.54 11.09 0.58
C GLU A 64 -1.31 10.60 1.34
N PHE A 65 -0.19 10.59 0.63
CA PHE A 65 1.15 10.49 1.19
C PHE A 65 1.84 11.82 1.02
N ASP A 66 2.35 12.37 2.12
CA ASP A 66 3.14 13.60 2.08
C ASP A 66 4.35 13.42 1.14
N GLY A 67 4.52 14.37 0.23
CA GLY A 67 5.56 14.34 -0.81
C GLY A 67 5.37 13.37 -1.98
N LEU A 68 4.37 12.47 -1.96
CA LEU A 68 4.08 11.53 -3.05
C LEU A 68 2.75 11.81 -3.76
N GLY A 69 1.82 12.49 -3.09
CA GLY A 69 0.54 12.90 -3.63
C GLY A 69 -0.63 12.04 -3.13
N GLY A 70 -1.79 12.28 -3.74
CA GLY A 70 -3.08 11.71 -3.34
C GLY A 70 -3.64 10.70 -4.32
N LEU A 71 -4.47 9.79 -3.79
CA LEU A 71 -5.28 8.86 -4.54
C LEU A 71 -6.70 8.86 -3.99
N GLY A 72 -7.69 8.86 -4.88
CA GLY A 72 -9.10 8.72 -4.55
C GLY A 72 -9.76 7.66 -5.42
N TRP A 73 -10.71 6.93 -4.84
CA TRP A 73 -11.48 5.89 -5.53
C TRP A 73 -12.91 5.84 -4.99
N GLN A 74 -13.86 5.46 -5.85
CA GLN A 74 -15.24 5.19 -5.45
C GLN A 74 -15.61 3.76 -5.85
N PHE A 75 -16.12 3.00 -4.88
CA PHE A 75 -16.52 1.60 -5.06
C PHE A 75 -17.94 1.46 -5.60
#